data_AF-A0A970WH27-F1
#
_entry.id   AF-A0A970WH27-F1
#
_cell.length_a   1.000
_cell.length_b   1.000
_cell.length_c   1.000
_cell.angle_alpha   90.00
_cell.angle_beta   90.00
_cell.angle_gamma   90.00
#
_symmetry.space_group_name_H-M   'P 1'
#
loop_
_entity.id
_entity.type
_entity.pdbx_description
1 polymer ?
#
loop_
_entity_poly.entity_id
_entity_poly.type
_entity_poly.pdbx_seq_one_letter_code
_entity_poly.pdbx_strand_id
1 'polypeptide(L)'
;MSKPIAKVGRAVNKGDYEVEYRRMRAKAQTSQFAEVRREHPKVERKPAELVRRHGARRTRYRGRWKVLCGQLLAATAANVKRIVFLLTDHDTMNLEPI
;
A
#
# COMPACT_ATOMS: atom_id res chain seq x y z
N MET A 1 25.12 -4.69 46.42
CA MET A 1 23.65 -4.48 46.49
C MET A 1 23.02 -5.00 45.20
N SER A 2 22.24 -6.09 45.25
CA SER A 2 21.57 -6.67 44.08
C SER A 2 20.25 -5.96 43.78
N LYS A 3 19.98 -5.65 42.50
CA LYS A 3 18.71 -5.04 42.06
C LYS A 3 17.54 -5.96 42.40
N PRO A 4 16.46 -5.47 43.04
CA PRO A 4 15.29 -6.29 43.32
C PRO A 4 14.55 -6.61 42.01
N ILE A 5 14.12 -7.86 41.86
CA ILE A 5 13.33 -8.34 40.72
C ILE A 5 11.91 -7.75 40.87
N ALA A 6 11.50 -6.92 39.90
CA ALA A 6 10.15 -6.36 39.89
C ALA A 6 9.11 -7.50 39.80
N LYS A 7 8.20 -7.59 40.77
CA LYS A 7 7.25 -8.72 40.94
C LYS A 7 6.10 -8.76 39.93
N VAL A 8 5.92 -7.76 39.07
CA VAL A 8 4.78 -7.71 38.13
C VAL A 8 5.23 -7.18 36.77
N GLY A 9 5.17 -8.03 35.74
CA GLY A 9 5.42 -7.67 34.35
C GLY A 9 4.18 -7.09 33.66
N ARG A 10 4.37 -6.51 32.46
CA ARG A 10 3.26 -6.03 31.63
C ARG A 10 2.39 -7.21 31.17
N ALA A 11 1.14 -7.25 31.61
CA ALA A 11 0.16 -8.18 31.07
C ALA A 11 -0.18 -7.79 29.62
N VAL A 12 0.01 -8.70 28.67
CA VAL A 12 -0.34 -8.51 27.26
C VAL A 12 -1.45 -9.49 26.92
N ASN A 13 -2.67 -8.96 26.75
CA ASN A 13 -3.79 -9.74 26.24
C ASN A 13 -3.61 -9.94 24.73
N LYS A 14 -3.50 -11.21 24.33
CA LYS A 14 -3.50 -11.62 22.92
C LYS A 14 -4.96 -11.88 22.55
N GLY A 15 -5.47 -11.11 21.59
CA GLY A 15 -6.85 -11.26 21.12
C GLY A 15 -7.06 -12.53 20.30
N ASP A 16 -8.31 -12.81 19.93
CA ASP A 16 -8.73 -14.04 19.25
C ASP A 16 -7.95 -14.31 17.95
N TYR A 17 -7.48 -13.25 17.28
CA TYR A 17 -6.76 -13.32 16.01
C TYR A 17 -5.23 -13.53 16.12
N GLU A 18 -4.72 -13.85 17.33
CA GLU A 18 -3.29 -14.03 17.56
C GLU A 18 -2.68 -15.12 16.67
N VAL A 19 -3.44 -16.17 16.35
CA VAL A 19 -2.99 -17.27 15.49
C VAL A 19 -2.75 -16.76 14.07
N GLU A 20 -3.68 -15.97 13.53
CA GLU A 20 -3.61 -15.34 12.23
C GLU A 20 -2.45 -14.35 12.17
N TYR A 21 -2.26 -13.54 13.21
CA TYR A 21 -1.12 -12.63 13.28
C TYR A 21 0.22 -13.37 13.28
N ARG A 22 0.33 -14.51 13.97
CA ARG A 22 1.54 -15.34 13.92
C ARG A 22 1.77 -15.93 12.53
N ARG A 23 0.72 -16.47 11.90
CA ARG A 23 0.80 -16.99 10.52
C ARG A 23 1.26 -15.91 9.54
N MET A 24 0.71 -14.70 9.65
CA MET A 24 1.09 -13.57 8.80
C MET A 24 2.53 -13.09 9.06
N ARG A 25 2.99 -13.09 10.31
CA ARG A 25 4.40 -12.78 10.64
C ARG A 25 5.36 -13.83 10.09
N ALA A 26 5.02 -15.12 10.23
CA ALA A 26 5.82 -16.21 9.67
C ALA A 26 5.91 -16.10 8.14
N LYS A 27 4.77 -15.86 7.47
CA LYS A 27 4.70 -15.60 6.03
C LYS A 27 5.55 -14.38 5.62
N ALA A 28 5.52 -13.32 6.43
CA ALA A 28 6.26 -12.10 6.13
C ALA A 28 7.79 -12.28 6.18
N GLN A 29 8.29 -13.32 6.86
CA GLN A 29 9.71 -13.66 6.93
C GLN A 29 10.20 -14.53 5.76
N THR A 30 9.29 -15.07 4.95
CA THR A 30 9.65 -15.90 3.80
C THR A 30 10.27 -15.06 2.67
N SER A 31 11.30 -15.59 1.99
CA SER A 31 11.94 -14.95 0.82
C SER A 31 10.94 -14.65 -0.30
N GLN A 32 10.03 -15.58 -0.57
CA GLN A 32 8.94 -15.40 -1.54
C GLN A 32 8.07 -14.17 -1.22
N PHE A 33 7.79 -13.92 0.05
CA PHE A 33 7.03 -12.73 0.45
C PHE A 33 7.84 -11.44 0.27
N ALA A 34 9.15 -11.49 0.50
CA ALA A 34 10.04 -10.36 0.25
C ALA A 34 10.11 -9.99 -1.23
N GLU A 35 10.10 -10.98 -2.14
CA GLU A 35 10.03 -10.77 -3.58
C GLU A 35 8.71 -10.09 -3.99
N VAL A 36 7.57 -10.62 -3.53
CA VAL A 36 6.26 -9.99 -3.75
C VAL A 36 6.26 -8.55 -3.23
N ARG A 37 6.77 -8.31 -2.01
CA ARG A 37 6.88 -6.97 -1.45
C ARG A 37 7.77 -6.02 -2.24
N ARG A 38 8.73 -6.52 -3.00
CA ARG A 38 9.58 -5.68 -3.87
C ARG A 38 8.75 -5.07 -5.02
N GLU A 39 7.69 -5.75 -5.45
CA GLU A 39 6.82 -5.27 -6.53
C GLU A 39 5.70 -4.34 -6.05
N HIS A 40 5.27 -4.49 -4.80
CA HIS A 40 4.21 -3.68 -4.17
C HIS A 40 4.33 -2.16 -4.38
N PRO A 41 5.52 -1.53 -4.25
CA PRO A 41 5.67 -0.10 -4.49
C PRO A 41 5.16 0.34 -5.87
N LYS A 42 5.21 -0.52 -6.90
CA LYS A 42 4.69 -0.18 -8.23
C LYS A 42 3.18 0.12 -8.19
N VAL A 43 2.43 -0.63 -7.38
CA VAL A 43 0.98 -0.48 -7.20
C VAL A 43 0.66 0.61 -6.18
N GLU A 44 1.30 0.58 -5.00
CA GLU A 44 1.00 1.48 -3.87
C GLU A 44 1.30 2.96 -4.17
N ARG A 45 2.20 3.23 -5.10
CA ARG A 45 2.48 4.60 -5.58
C ARG A 45 1.24 5.28 -6.18
N LYS A 46 0.28 4.54 -6.75
CA LYS A 46 -0.90 5.13 -7.42
C LYS A 46 -1.93 5.65 -6.41
N PRO A 47 -2.36 4.88 -5.39
CA PRO A 47 -3.13 5.44 -4.28
C PRO A 47 -2.41 6.61 -3.58
N ALA A 48 -1.08 6.53 -3.42
CA ALA A 48 -0.30 7.62 -2.84
C ALA A 48 -0.35 8.90 -3.70
N GLU A 49 -0.31 8.77 -5.03
CA GLU A 49 -0.51 9.88 -5.98
C GLU A 49 -1.89 10.52 -5.80
N LEU A 50 -2.96 9.72 -5.70
CA LEU A 50 -4.31 10.23 -5.45
C LEU A 50 -4.41 11.04 -4.16
N VAL A 51 -3.80 10.54 -3.09
CA VAL A 51 -3.79 11.24 -1.80
C VAL A 51 -2.96 12.53 -1.86
N ARG A 52 -1.74 12.47 -2.41
CA ARG A 52 -0.78 13.58 -2.35
C ARG A 52 -1.01 14.65 -3.41
N ARG A 53 -1.35 14.25 -4.65
CA ARG A 53 -1.48 15.16 -5.80
C ARG A 53 -2.94 15.53 -6.10
N HIS A 54 -3.88 14.62 -5.84
CA HIS A 54 -5.30 14.84 -6.16
C HIS A 54 -6.18 15.09 -4.94
N GLY A 55 -5.57 15.16 -3.74
CA GLY A 55 -6.28 15.51 -2.51
C GLY A 55 -7.38 14.52 -2.13
N ALA A 56 -7.23 13.22 -2.41
CA ALA A 56 -8.25 12.20 -2.15
C ALA A 56 -8.82 12.18 -0.72
N ARG A 57 -8.09 12.74 0.26
CA ARG A 57 -8.55 12.89 1.66
C ARG A 57 -9.43 14.11 1.92
N ARG A 58 -9.52 15.04 0.96
CA ARG A 58 -10.20 16.33 1.08
C ARG A 58 -11.19 16.47 -0.07
N THR A 59 -12.47 16.27 0.22
CA THR A 59 -13.55 16.42 -0.74
C THR A 59 -14.47 17.57 -0.35
N ARG A 60 -14.95 18.31 -1.36
CA ARG A 60 -15.93 19.41 -1.18
C ARG A 60 -17.37 18.91 -1.23
N TYR A 61 -17.59 17.66 -1.67
CA TYR A 61 -18.92 17.09 -1.85
C TYR A 61 -19.42 16.42 -0.56
N ARG A 62 -20.71 16.60 -0.27
CA ARG A 62 -21.42 15.89 0.80
C ARG A 62 -22.10 14.64 0.22
N GLY A 63 -21.97 13.51 0.92
CA GLY A 63 -22.56 12.22 0.55
C GLY A 63 -21.56 11.22 -0.03
N ARG A 64 -21.59 9.98 0.47
CA ARG A 64 -20.61 8.92 0.13
C ARG A 64 -20.56 8.62 -1.37
N TRP A 65 -21.72 8.58 -2.04
CA TRP A 65 -21.79 8.29 -3.47
C TRP A 65 -21.11 9.35 -4.33
N LYS A 66 -21.34 10.65 -4.07
CA LYS A 66 -20.68 11.73 -4.82
C LYS A 66 -19.17 11.72 -4.63
N VAL A 67 -18.72 11.48 -3.39
CA VAL A 67 -17.30 11.32 -3.08
C VAL A 67 -16.71 10.11 -3.81
N LEU A 68 -17.39 8.97 -3.78
CA LEU A 68 -16.97 7.75 -4.45
C LEU A 68 -16.82 7.98 -5.96
N CYS A 69 -17.81 8.54 -6.63
CA CYS A 69 -17.73 8.83 -8.06
C CYS A 69 -16.52 9.73 -8.39
N GLY A 70 -16.30 10.79 -7.62
CA GLY A 70 -15.13 11.67 -7.80
C GLY A 70 -13.80 10.95 -7.60
N GLN A 71 -13.69 10.08 -6.59
CA GLN A 71 -12.48 9.29 -6.35
C GLN A 71 -12.25 8.23 -7.44
N LEU A 72 -13.31 7.59 -7.92
CA LEU A 72 -13.22 6.62 -9.03
C LEU A 72 -12.75 7.32 -10.31
N LEU A 73 -13.31 8.47 -10.65
CA LEU A 73 -12.86 9.25 -11.82
C LEU A 73 -11.40 9.68 -11.71
N ALA A 74 -10.98 10.17 -10.53
CA ALA A 74 -9.58 10.53 -10.29
C ALA A 74 -8.64 9.33 -10.40
N ALA A 75 -9.03 8.16 -9.85
CA ALA A 75 -8.29 6.92 -9.96
C ALA A 75 -8.17 6.45 -11.41
N THR A 76 -9.27 6.49 -12.17
CA THR A 76 -9.28 6.15 -13.59
C THR A 76 -8.34 7.05 -14.38
N ALA A 77 -8.38 8.37 -14.18
CA ALA A 77 -7.48 9.29 -14.86
C ALA A 77 -5.99 9.04 -14.54
N ALA A 78 -5.66 8.79 -13.26
CA ALA A 78 -4.29 8.45 -12.86
C ALA A 78 -3.80 7.12 -13.45
N ASN A 79 -4.69 6.15 -13.60
CA ASN A 79 -4.40 4.87 -14.24
C ASN A 79 -4.23 5.00 -15.75
N VAL A 80 -5.11 5.73 -16.44
CA VAL A 80 -4.99 6.02 -17.89
C VAL A 80 -3.67 6.73 -18.18
N LYS A 81 -3.32 7.76 -17.40
CA LYS A 81 -2.01 8.43 -17.49
C LYS A 81 -0.85 7.44 -17.38
N ARG A 82 -0.95 6.46 -16.47
CA ARG A 82 0.10 5.44 -16.30
C ARG A 82 0.15 4.46 -17.47
N ILE A 83 -0.99 4.03 -17.99
CA ILE A 83 -1.06 3.15 -19.16
C ILE A 83 -0.42 3.84 -20.36
N VAL A 84 -0.80 5.09 -20.65
CA VAL A 84 -0.20 5.87 -21.75
C VAL A 84 1.31 5.96 -21.58
N PHE A 85 1.80 6.34 -20.39
CA PHE A 85 3.23 6.38 -20.14
C PHE A 85 3.91 5.04 -20.38
N LEU A 86 3.30 3.93 -19.93
CA LEU A 86 3.87 2.59 -20.12
C LEU A 86 3.93 2.18 -21.60
N LEU A 87 2.90 2.50 -22.38
CA LEU A 87 2.86 2.22 -23.81
C LEU A 87 3.94 3.03 -24.55
N THR A 88 4.06 4.33 -24.24
CA THR A 88 5.06 5.20 -24.88
C THR A 88 6.50 4.85 -24.50
N ASP A 89 6.74 4.49 -23.23
CA ASP A 89 8.07 4.14 -22.71
C ASP A 89 8.52 2.77 -23.28
N HIS A 90 7.57 1.83 -23.42
CA HIS A 90 7.79 0.56 -24.12
C HIS A 90 8.12 0.77 -25.60
N ASP A 91 7.43 1.68 -26.29
CA ASP A 91 7.71 1.99 -27.69
C ASP A 91 9.10 2.61 -27.87
N THR A 92 9.56 3.45 -26.95
CA THR A 92 10.93 3.99 -26.99
C THR A 92 12.02 2.95 -26.74
N MET A 93 11.75 1.84 -26.03
CA MET A 93 12.70 0.73 -25.87
C MET A 93 12.71 -0.24 -27.06
N ASN A 94 11.68 -0.24 -27.91
CA ASN A 94 11.60 -1.07 -29.12
C ASN A 94 12.16 -0.39 -30.38
N LEU A 95 12.56 0.89 -30.29
CA LEU A 95 13.04 1.71 -31.41
C LEU A 95 14.57 1.94 -31.42
N GLU A 96 15.33 1.24 -30.59
CA GLU A 96 16.79 1.17 -30.72
C GLU A 96 17.16 -0.07 -31.58
N PRO A 97 17.48 0.08 -32.87
CA PRO A 97 18.13 -0.99 -33.62
C PRO A 97 19.59 -1.08 -33.18
N ILE A 98 20.08 -2.31 -33.03
CA ILE A 98 21.52 -2.62 -32.97
C ILE A 98 22.21 -2.08 -34.22
#